data_AF-A0A3D8U0B3-F1
#
_entry.id   AF-A0A3D8U0B3-F1
#
_cell.length_a   1.000
_cell.length_b   1.000
_cell.length_c   1.000
_cell.angle_alpha   90.00
_cell.angle_beta   90.00
_cell.angle_gamma   90.00
#
_symmetry.space_group_name_H-M   'P 1'
#
loop_
_entity.id
_entity.type
_entity.pdbx_description
1 polymer ?
#
loop_
_entity_poly.entity_id
_entity_poly.type
_entity_poly.pdbx_seq_one_letter_code
_entity_poly.pdbx_strand_id
1 'polypeptide(L)'
;MKQYLLENRHLGIAIKQVLNESGMTQVMLADRAEIPRNTLNRKINVGVFNFDELRRIAGVTHRPLSSIIAMAEKLDTAENTIPALAESEMA
;
A
#
# COMPACT_ATOMS: atom_id res chain seq x y z
N MET A 1 8.81 5.99 20.24
CA MET A 1 7.83 5.99 19.13
C MET A 1 8.30 4.98 18.10
N LYS A 2 7.66 3.81 18.01
CA LYS A 2 7.89 2.90 16.88
C LYS A 2 7.37 3.63 15.65
N GLN A 3 8.28 4.23 14.87
CA GLN A 3 7.97 4.44 13.45
C GLN A 3 7.79 3.04 12.91
N TYR A 4 6.53 2.62 12.80
CA TYR A 4 6.16 1.43 12.05
C TYR A 4 6.72 1.65 10.66
N LEU A 5 7.85 1.00 10.38
CA LEU A 5 8.21 0.58 9.04
C LEU A 5 7.09 -0.36 8.62
N LEU A 6 5.93 0.19 8.25
CA LEU A 6 5.05 -0.47 7.31
C LEU A 6 5.97 -0.94 6.21
N GLU A 7 6.11 -2.25 6.05
CA GLU A 7 7.01 -2.74 5.03
C GLU A 7 6.54 -2.12 3.72
N ASN A 8 7.46 -1.47 3.00
CA ASN A 8 7.13 -0.70 1.80
C ASN A 8 6.30 -1.51 0.79
N ARG A 9 6.43 -2.84 0.86
CA ARG A 9 5.63 -3.82 0.12
C ARG A 9 4.12 -3.71 0.39
N HIS A 10 3.67 -3.58 1.63
CA HIS A 10 2.24 -3.49 1.95
C HIS A 10 1.62 -2.20 1.45
N LEU A 11 2.36 -1.10 1.51
CA LEU A 11 1.92 0.19 0.98
C LEU A 11 1.75 0.12 -0.56
N GLY A 12 2.68 -0.54 -1.24
CA GLY A 12 2.57 -0.83 -2.67
C GLY A 12 1.34 -1.65 -3.03
N ILE A 13 1.02 -2.69 -2.25
CA ILE A 13 -0.17 -3.54 -2.45
C ILE A 13 -1.44 -2.73 -2.18
N ALA A 14 -1.49 -1.96 -1.09
CA ALA A 14 -2.63 -1.11 -0.76
C ALA A 14 -2.93 -0.10 -1.87
N ILE A 15 -1.90 0.54 -2.45
CA ILE A 15 -2.08 1.45 -3.59
C ILE A 15 -2.64 0.71 -4.80
N LYS A 16 -2.15 -0.50 -5.13
CA LYS A 16 -2.72 -1.31 -6.22
C LYS A 16 -4.19 -1.66 -5.99
N GLN A 17 -4.55 -1.97 -4.74
CA GLN A 17 -5.94 -2.27 -4.38
C GLN A 17 -6.84 -1.03 -4.54
N VAL A 18 -6.38 0.12 -4.06
CA VAL A 18 -7.11 1.40 -4.23
C VAL A 18 -7.32 1.73 -5.70
N LEU A 19 -6.31 1.48 -6.54
CA LEU A 19 -6.43 1.67 -8.00
C LEU A 19 -7.50 0.75 -8.60
N ASN A 20 -7.51 -0.51 -8.22
CA ASN A 20 -8.51 -1.48 -8.68
C ASN A 20 -9.93 -1.08 -8.26
N GLU A 21 -10.11 -0.69 -6.99
CA GLU A 21 -11.41 -0.23 -6.45
C GLU A 21 -11.90 1.06 -7.11
N SER A 22 -10.98 1.91 -7.56
CA SER A 22 -11.29 3.20 -8.22
C SER A 22 -11.40 3.09 -9.74
N GLY A 23 -11.22 1.89 -10.32
CA GLY A 23 -11.17 1.70 -11.78
C GLY A 23 -10.03 2.49 -12.46
N MET A 24 -8.99 2.84 -11.72
CA MET A 24 -7.91 3.70 -12.18
C MET A 24 -6.68 2.88 -12.56
N THR A 25 -6.10 3.16 -13.73
CA THR A 25 -4.85 2.53 -14.12
C THR A 25 -3.66 3.20 -13.43
N GLN A 26 -2.56 2.45 -13.24
CA GLN A 26 -1.32 3.01 -12.72
C GLN A 26 -0.74 4.13 -13.61
N VAL A 27 -1.03 4.10 -14.92
CA VAL A 27 -0.64 5.17 -15.86
C VAL A 27 -1.39 6.47 -15.53
N MET A 28 -2.70 6.37 -15.30
CA MET A 28 -3.52 7.52 -14.89
C MET A 28 -3.08 8.07 -13.54
N LEU A 29 -2.71 7.21 -12.59
CA LEU A 29 -2.17 7.66 -11.31
C LEU A 29 -0.85 8.39 -11.47
N ALA A 30 0.09 7.85 -12.28
CA ALA A 30 1.38 8.47 -12.53
C ALA A 30 1.23 9.89 -13.11
N ASP A 31 0.34 10.02 -14.09
CA ASP A 31 0.04 11.29 -14.75
C ASP A 31 -0.58 12.30 -13.78
N ARG A 32 -1.65 11.91 -13.06
CA ARG A 32 -2.40 12.81 -12.16
C ARG A 32 -1.68 13.12 -10.85
N ALA A 33 -0.85 12.21 -10.34
CA ALA A 33 -0.08 12.42 -9.11
C ALA A 33 1.27 13.09 -9.37
N GLU A 34 1.60 13.39 -10.63
CA GLU A 34 2.86 13.97 -11.08
C GLU A 34 4.07 13.13 -10.62
N ILE A 35 3.94 11.80 -10.69
CA ILE A 35 5.02 10.86 -10.37
C ILE A 35 5.38 10.12 -11.64
N PRO A 36 6.64 10.20 -12.13
CA PRO A 36 7.04 9.49 -13.34
C PRO A 36 6.68 7.99 -13.26
N ARG A 37 6.09 7.42 -14.31
CA ARG A 37 5.58 6.05 -14.31
C ARG A 37 6.59 5.01 -13.83
N ASN A 38 7.85 5.14 -14.25
CA ASN A 38 8.93 4.23 -13.84
C ASN A 38 9.25 4.38 -12.34
N THR A 39 9.24 5.61 -11.84
CA THR A 39 9.41 5.91 -10.42
C THR A 39 8.25 5.35 -9.61
N LEU A 40 7.01 5.59 -10.03
CA LEU A 40 5.82 5.04 -9.39
C LEU A 40 5.87 3.51 -9.35
N ASN A 41 6.20 2.87 -10.48
CA ASN A 41 6.31 1.41 -10.56
C ASN A 41 7.41 0.86 -9.65
N ARG A 42 8.57 1.51 -9.58
CA ARG A 42 9.63 1.09 -8.66
C ARG A 42 9.17 1.21 -7.21
N LYS A 43 8.54 2.34 -6.85
CA LYS A 43 8.05 2.61 -5.49
C LYS A 43 6.95 1.63 -5.06
N ILE A 44 5.98 1.38 -5.94
CA ILE A 44 4.90 0.40 -5.70
C ILE A 44 5.45 -1.01 -5.44
N ASN A 45 6.58 -1.41 -6.02
CA ASN A 45 7.06 -2.78 -5.86
C ASN A 45 8.11 -2.92 -4.73
N VAL A 46 9.03 -1.96 -4.57
CA VAL A 46 10.19 -2.10 -3.66
C VAL A 46 10.69 -0.78 -3.06
N GLY A 47 10.03 0.35 -3.33
CA GLY A 47 10.56 1.67 -2.94
C GLY A 47 9.73 2.36 -1.86
N VAL A 48 10.24 3.51 -1.42
CA VAL A 48 9.61 4.34 -0.38
C VAL A 48 8.86 5.49 -1.02
N PHE A 49 7.66 5.78 -0.50
CA PHE A 49 6.93 7.01 -0.82
C PHE A 49 7.20 8.07 0.23
N ASN A 50 7.41 9.32 -0.20
CA ASN A 50 7.43 10.45 0.72
C ASN A 50 6.00 10.94 1.02
N PHE A 51 5.88 11.81 2.02
CA PHE A 51 4.57 12.31 2.46
C PHE A 51 3.82 13.06 1.36
N ASP A 52 4.50 13.88 0.56
CA ASP A 52 3.86 14.66 -0.51
C ASP A 52 3.33 13.77 -1.63
N GLU A 53 4.09 12.74 -2.03
CA GLU A 53 3.66 11.72 -2.98
C GLU A 53 2.43 10.97 -2.47
N LEU A 54 2.43 10.57 -1.19
CA LEU A 54 1.29 9.92 -0.57
C LEU A 54 0.06 10.82 -0.52
N ARG A 55 0.25 12.10 -0.20
CA ARG A 55 -0.83 13.09 -0.20
C ARG A 55 -1.40 13.28 -1.62
N ARG A 56 -0.56 13.34 -2.64
CA ARG A 56 -1.01 13.44 -4.05
C ARG A 56 -1.79 12.19 -4.47
N ILE A 57 -1.29 10.99 -4.15
CA ILE A 57 -1.98 9.73 -4.43
C ILE A 57 -3.36 9.69 -3.74
N ALA A 58 -3.43 10.09 -2.47
CA ALA A 58 -4.68 10.19 -1.72
C ALA A 58 -5.67 11.16 -2.39
N GLY A 59 -5.20 12.34 -2.82
CA GLY A 59 -6.00 13.32 -3.53
C GLY A 59 -6.55 12.80 -4.86
N VAL A 60 -5.72 12.14 -5.67
CA VAL A 60 -6.08 11.59 -6.98
C VAL A 60 -7.05 10.42 -6.87
N THR A 61 -6.91 9.60 -5.84
CA THR A 61 -7.77 8.43 -5.60
C THR A 61 -9.04 8.78 -4.83
N HIS A 62 -9.24 10.07 -4.48
CA HIS A 62 -10.34 10.55 -3.65
C HIS A 62 -10.50 9.77 -2.34
N ARG A 63 -9.38 9.33 -1.77
CA ARG A 63 -9.34 8.60 -0.50
C ARG A 63 -8.54 9.33 0.56
N PRO A 64 -8.97 9.31 1.83
CA PRO A 64 -8.14 9.80 2.91
C PRO A 64 -6.82 9.03 2.98
N LEU A 65 -5.70 9.73 3.15
CA LEU A 65 -4.39 9.10 3.30
C LEU A 65 -4.37 8.11 4.47
N SER A 66 -5.04 8.44 5.57
CA SER A 66 -5.20 7.55 6.73
C SER A 66 -5.84 6.22 6.35
N SER A 67 -6.78 6.20 5.40
CA SER A 67 -7.42 4.97 4.94
C SER A 67 -6.44 4.09 4.15
N ILE A 68 -5.60 4.69 3.31
CA ILE A 68 -4.57 3.96 2.54
C ILE A 68 -3.53 3.36 3.48
N ILE A 69 -3.11 4.12 4.49
CA ILE A 69 -2.18 3.64 5.53
C ILE A 69 -2.82 2.49 6.31
N ALA A 70 -4.05 2.64 6.78
CA ALA A 70 -4.76 1.59 7.51
C ALA A 70 -4.95 0.30 6.68
N MET A 71 -5.14 0.41 5.35
CA MET A 71 -5.16 -0.76 4.47
C MET A 71 -3.81 -1.48 4.46
N ALA A 72 -2.72 -0.73 4.39
CA ALA A 72 -1.38 -1.29 4.42
C ALA A 72 -1.04 -1.91 5.79
N GLU A 73 -1.47 -1.32 6.90
CA GLU A 73 -1.27 -1.86 8.26
C GLU A 73 -2.04 -3.17 8.49
N LYS A 74 -3.23 -3.27 7.90
CA LYS A 74 -4.01 -4.52 7.91
C LYS A 74 -3.28 -5.63 7.16
N LEU A 75 -2.62 -5.32 6.04
CA LEU A 75 -1.84 -6.29 5.27
C LEU A 75 -0.62 -6.77 6.07
N ASP A 76 0.06 -5.86 6.77
CA ASP A 76 1.17 -6.19 7.68
C ASP A 76 0.72 -7.11 8.83
N THR A 77 -0.43 -6.81 9.43
CA THR A 77 -0.99 -7.64 10.51
C THR A 77 -1.43 -9.01 10.00
N ALA A 78 -2.02 -9.09 8.80
CA ALA A 78 -2.44 -10.35 8.20
C ALA A 78 -1.25 -11.26 7.84
N GLU A 79 -0.13 -10.69 7.37
CA GLU A 79 1.09 -11.46 7.06
C GLU A 79 1.80 -11.94 8.34
N ASN A 80 1.73 -11.16 9.42
CA ASN A 80 2.22 -11.57 10.75
C ASN A 80 1.28 -12.53 11.50
N THR A 81 0.05 -12.72 11.02
CA THR A 81 -0.89 -13.72 11.55
C THR A 81 -0.81 -15.00 10.72
N ILE A 82 0.37 -15.62 10.65
CA ILE A 82 0.44 -17.04 10.33
C ILE A 82 -0.13 -17.76 11.55
N PRO A 83 -1.20 -18.58 11.43
CA PRO A 83 -1.73 -19.28 12.58
C PRO A 83 -0.69 -20.29 13.06
N ALA A 84 -0.07 -20.05 14.21
CA ALA A 84 0.67 -21.04 14.98
C ALA A 84 -0.27 -22.12 15.61
N LEU A 85 -1.35 -22.49 14.91
CA LEU A 85 -2.42 -23.38 15.42
C LEU A 85 -2.71 -24.57 14.48
N ALA A 86 -1.71 -25.04 13.73
CA ALA A 86 -1.85 -26.25 12.91
C ALA A 86 -0.97 -27.43 13.38
N GLU A 87 -0.47 -27.41 14.62
CA GLU A 87 0.32 -28.53 15.17
C GLU A 87 -0.22 -29.14 16.47
N SER A 88 -1.48 -28.91 16.83
CA SER A 88 -2.10 -29.63 17.97
C SER A 88 -3.51 -30.11 17.68
N GLU A 89 -3.68 -30.91 16.62
CA GLU A 89 -4.87 -31.75 16.47
C GLU A 89 -4.67 -32.75 15.32
N MET A 90 -3.64 -33.60 15.44
CA MET A 90 -3.73 -34.95 14.89
C MET A 90 -3.15 -35.92 15.93
N ALA A 91 -4.06 -36.80 16.36
CA ALA A 91 -3.93 -37.84 17.37
C ALA A 91 -2.75 -38.80 17.17
#